data_AF-A0A962HS51-F1
#
_entry.id   AF-A0A962HS51-F1
#
_cell.length_a   1.000
_cell.length_b   1.000
_cell.length_c   1.000
_cell.angle_alpha   90.00
_cell.angle_beta   90.00
_cell.angle_gamma   90.00
#
_symmetry.space_group_name_H-M   'P 1'
#
loop_
_entity.id
_entity.type
_entity.pdbx_description
1 polymer ?
#
loop_
_entity_poly.entity_id
_entity_poly.type
_entity_poly.pdbx_seq_one_letter_code
_entity_poly.pdbx_strand_id
1 'polypeptide(L)'
;MSTVSRRESLVSLAAGSLFALPAPGGTLPTESVDVAKLPIHDPVFNVRILGRLQGDLSGKPVFAYRQGRVFGLEPGNGPSLSAYGRLLYRTEGCTVRRARLRKDDAIEERTRNWLFYKDVRTGAYLDSYLNPYTLERVPVPTFRAGITGGVIGTRGPELIANFPMESTVFDTPLLLDWHFVGDRAWIHRQAFTRWQESSSGAFRTEMTLDCWVCRAADVADGGLGHIPNAYSWTSQTQWQSWLKMDNHPGAMLWRHDGIVVSSVDELPVEFVTRSRTSLPEPFDTAL
;
A
#
# COMPACT_ATOMS: atom_id res chain seq x y z
N MET A 1 7.69 17.76 -57.30
CA MET A 1 8.19 18.01 -55.93
C MET A 1 8.84 16.72 -55.45
N SER A 2 10.17 16.73 -55.38
CA SER A 2 11.05 15.57 -55.21
C SER A 2 11.47 15.43 -53.75
N THR A 3 11.51 14.18 -53.30
CA THR A 3 11.73 13.70 -51.95
C THR A 3 13.20 13.79 -51.53
N VAL A 4 13.38 14.18 -50.27
CA VAL A 4 14.66 14.43 -49.60
C VAL A 4 15.37 13.10 -49.27
N SER A 5 16.66 13.02 -49.62
CA SER A 5 17.59 11.94 -49.26
C SER A 5 18.72 12.51 -48.41
N ARG A 6 19.04 11.87 -47.29
CA ARG A 6 20.32 11.98 -46.56
C ARG A 6 20.44 10.88 -45.52
N ARG A 7 21.38 9.93 -45.73
CA ARG A 7 22.19 9.29 -44.68
C ARG A 7 23.41 8.57 -45.29
N GLU A 8 24.48 9.32 -45.40
CA GLU A 8 25.88 8.90 -45.17
C GLU A 8 26.03 8.48 -43.69
N SER A 9 26.91 7.61 -43.21
CA SER A 9 28.11 6.99 -43.77
C SER A 9 28.64 5.88 -42.83
N LEU A 10 29.37 4.94 -43.44
CA LEU A 10 30.59 4.26 -42.96
C LEU A 10 30.53 3.28 -41.76
N VAL A 11 30.55 2.00 -42.13
CA VAL A 11 31.02 0.86 -41.33
C VAL A 11 32.55 0.79 -41.41
N SER A 12 33.23 0.66 -40.28
CA SER A 12 34.62 0.18 -40.21
C SER A 12 34.67 -1.01 -39.25
N LEU A 13 35.09 -2.16 -39.79
CA LEU A 13 35.37 -3.38 -39.04
C LEU A 13 36.64 -3.20 -38.21
N ALA A 14 36.55 -3.49 -36.91
CA ALA A 14 37.70 -3.87 -36.10
C ALA A 14 37.38 -5.21 -35.45
N ALA A 15 38.09 -6.25 -35.89
CA ALA A 15 38.07 -7.57 -35.29
C ALA A 15 38.78 -7.52 -33.94
N GLY A 16 38.02 -7.69 -32.86
CA GLY A 16 38.51 -7.84 -31.50
C GLY A 16 38.05 -9.19 -30.95
N SER A 17 39.00 -10.09 -30.77
CA SER A 17 38.87 -11.41 -30.16
C SER A 17 38.13 -11.36 -28.81
N LEU A 18 36.95 -11.97 -28.76
CA LEU A 18 36.20 -12.22 -27.52
C LEU A 18 36.85 -13.40 -26.77
N PHE A 19 37.61 -13.10 -25.74
CA PHE A 19 37.79 -14.04 -24.64
C PHE A 19 36.43 -14.19 -23.95
N ALA A 20 35.81 -15.37 -24.10
CA ALA A 20 34.65 -15.75 -23.31
C ALA A 20 35.10 -15.93 -21.86
N LEU A 21 34.92 -14.89 -21.04
CA LEU A 21 34.95 -15.04 -19.59
C LEU A 21 33.72 -15.85 -19.18
N PRO A 22 33.85 -16.96 -18.43
CA PRO A 22 32.69 -17.62 -17.86
C PRO A 22 32.06 -16.65 -16.86
N ALA A 23 30.86 -16.17 -17.18
CA ALA A 23 30.01 -15.53 -16.19
C ALA A 23 29.80 -16.54 -15.05
N PRO A 24 30.02 -16.18 -13.78
CA PRO A 24 29.62 -17.04 -12.68
C PRO A 24 28.08 -17.01 -12.65
N GLY A 25 27.47 -17.89 -13.43
CA GLY A 25 26.09 -18.32 -13.26
C GLY A 25 26.01 -19.13 -11.98
N GLY A 26 26.16 -18.45 -10.84
CA GLY A 26 25.76 -19.01 -9.56
C GLY A 26 24.24 -19.05 -9.53
N THR A 27 23.66 -20.14 -10.01
CA THR A 27 22.36 -20.58 -9.50
C THR A 27 22.56 -20.81 -8.01
N LEU A 28 22.19 -19.82 -7.19
CA LEU A 28 22.01 -20.05 -5.76
C LEU A 28 21.08 -21.26 -5.65
N PRO A 29 21.41 -22.26 -4.81
CA PRO A 29 20.48 -23.34 -4.53
C PRO A 29 19.20 -22.70 -3.99
N THR A 30 18.13 -22.74 -4.77
CA THR A 30 16.79 -22.47 -4.24
C THR A 30 16.44 -23.70 -3.45
N GLU A 31 16.89 -23.77 -2.20
CA GLU A 31 16.43 -24.79 -1.28
C GLU A 31 14.90 -24.64 -1.23
N SER A 32 14.19 -25.63 -1.76
CA SER A 32 12.74 -25.61 -1.81
C SER A 32 12.25 -25.71 -0.37
N VAL A 33 11.69 -24.63 0.15
CA VAL A 33 11.05 -24.65 1.47
C VAL A 33 9.88 -25.62 1.43
N ASP A 34 9.86 -26.52 2.40
CA ASP A 34 8.71 -27.38 2.66
C ASP A 34 7.59 -26.55 3.31
N VAL A 35 6.81 -25.86 2.47
CA VAL A 35 5.75 -24.94 2.91
C VAL A 35 4.70 -25.63 3.78
N ALA A 36 4.55 -26.96 3.66
CA ALA A 36 3.64 -27.75 4.50
C ALA A 36 4.06 -27.80 5.97
N LYS A 37 5.31 -27.47 6.30
CA LYS A 37 5.82 -27.38 7.68
C LYS A 37 5.68 -25.99 8.29
N LEU A 38 5.29 -24.98 7.52
CA LEU A 38 5.07 -23.64 8.08
C LEU A 38 3.84 -23.67 9.00
N PRO A 39 3.92 -23.12 10.23
CA PRO A 39 2.81 -23.12 11.18
C PRO A 39 1.78 -22.03 10.84
N ILE A 40 1.25 -22.05 9.61
CA ILE A 40 0.33 -21.03 9.08
C ILE A 40 -1.02 -20.95 9.82
N HIS A 41 -1.35 -21.96 10.63
CA HIS A 41 -2.55 -21.98 11.48
C HIS A 41 -2.27 -21.56 12.94
N ASP A 42 -1.03 -21.24 13.29
CA ASP A 42 -0.66 -20.69 14.59
C ASP A 42 -0.80 -19.16 14.60
N PRO A 43 -1.66 -18.58 15.47
CA PRO A 43 -1.77 -17.13 15.60
C PRO A 43 -0.46 -16.43 15.94
N VAL A 44 0.44 -17.05 16.72
CA VAL A 44 1.74 -16.45 17.08
C VAL A 44 2.61 -16.29 15.83
N PHE A 45 2.65 -17.32 14.99
CA PHE A 45 3.33 -17.25 13.70
C PHE A 45 2.74 -16.14 12.82
N ASN A 46 1.42 -16.05 12.70
CA ASN A 46 0.75 -15.05 11.87
C ASN A 46 0.98 -13.61 12.38
N VAL A 47 1.00 -13.38 13.70
CA VAL A 47 1.36 -12.08 14.29
C VAL A 47 2.73 -11.68 13.80
N ARG A 48 3.72 -12.56 13.98
CA ARG A 48 5.11 -12.30 13.57
C ARG A 48 5.23 -12.05 12.07
N ILE A 49 4.56 -12.85 11.24
CA ILE A 49 4.57 -12.67 9.78
C ILE A 49 3.95 -11.32 9.40
N LEU A 50 2.79 -10.97 9.95
CA LEU A 50 2.14 -9.69 9.63
C LEU A 50 3.06 -8.50 9.94
N GLY A 51 3.75 -8.54 11.09
CA GLY A 51 4.75 -7.54 11.44
C GLY A 51 5.90 -7.42 10.45
N ARG A 52 6.43 -8.57 9.99
CA ARG A 52 7.52 -8.62 9.01
C ARG A 52 7.07 -8.21 7.61
N LEU A 53 5.81 -8.45 7.23
CA LEU A 53 5.24 -8.02 5.94
C LEU A 53 5.04 -6.51 5.88
N GLN A 54 4.55 -5.92 6.97
CA GLN A 54 4.20 -4.50 7.03
C GLN A 54 5.36 -3.59 7.47
N GLY A 55 6.35 -4.16 8.16
CA GLY A 55 7.39 -3.41 8.86
C GLY A 55 8.73 -4.14 8.98
N ASP A 56 9.58 -3.62 9.86
CA ASP A 56 10.82 -4.25 10.33
C ASP A 56 10.75 -4.41 11.85
N LEU A 57 10.81 -5.66 12.34
CA LEU A 57 10.67 -5.97 13.77
C LEU A 57 11.89 -5.60 14.64
N SER A 58 12.99 -5.14 14.06
CA SER A 58 14.15 -4.61 14.79
C SER A 58 13.87 -3.24 15.43
N GLY A 59 12.77 -2.59 15.08
CA GLY A 59 12.42 -1.26 15.57
C GLY A 59 13.08 -0.12 14.82
N LYS A 60 13.64 -0.39 13.64
CA LYS A 60 14.00 0.64 12.66
C LYS A 60 12.73 1.19 11.99
N PRO A 61 12.70 2.48 11.63
CA PRO A 61 11.61 3.01 10.81
C PRO A 61 11.69 2.43 9.39
N VAL A 62 10.52 2.19 8.81
CA VAL A 62 10.37 1.86 7.39
C VAL A 62 9.28 2.73 6.76
N PHE A 63 9.27 2.79 5.44
CA PHE A 63 8.38 3.64 4.65
C PHE A 63 7.55 2.76 3.71
N ALA A 64 6.29 2.51 4.07
CA ALA A 64 5.36 1.77 3.24
C ALA A 64 4.70 2.70 2.21
N TYR A 65 5.38 2.87 1.07
CA TYR A 65 4.96 3.73 -0.05
C TYR A 65 3.97 3.03 -0.98
N ARG A 66 2.93 3.75 -1.40
CA ARG A 66 1.85 3.21 -2.23
C ARG A 66 1.38 4.25 -3.22
N GLN A 67 1.02 3.78 -4.40
CA GLN A 67 0.30 4.55 -5.41
C GLN A 67 -1.06 3.91 -5.64
N GLY A 68 -2.07 4.74 -5.93
CA GLY A 68 -3.43 4.26 -6.01
C GLY A 68 -4.28 4.90 -7.09
N ARG A 69 -5.39 4.22 -7.37
CA ARG A 69 -6.47 4.61 -8.26
C ARG A 69 -7.77 4.49 -7.50
N VAL A 70 -8.62 5.51 -7.62
CA VAL A 70 -9.88 5.58 -6.89
C VAL A 70 -11.02 5.78 -7.86
N PHE A 71 -11.97 4.86 -7.83
CA PHE A 71 -13.08 4.79 -8.74
C PHE A 71 -14.38 5.12 -8.02
N GLY A 72 -15.26 5.87 -8.69
CA GLY A 72 -16.62 6.10 -8.23
C GLY A 72 -17.58 5.08 -8.83
N LEU A 73 -18.40 4.48 -7.98
CA LEU A 73 -19.39 3.48 -8.33
C LEU A 73 -20.79 4.02 -8.00
N GLU A 74 -21.53 4.47 -9.00
CA GLU A 74 -22.93 4.85 -8.87
C GLU A 74 -23.83 3.67 -9.31
N PRO A 75 -24.77 3.20 -8.48
CA PRO A 75 -25.59 2.02 -8.76
C PRO A 75 -26.81 2.35 -9.65
N GLY A 76 -27.52 1.32 -10.11
CA GLY A 76 -28.79 1.46 -10.83
C GLY A 76 -28.63 1.94 -12.27
N ASN A 77 -29.57 2.78 -12.75
CA ASN A 77 -29.49 3.46 -14.05
C ASN A 77 -28.51 4.65 -13.99
N GLY A 78 -27.34 4.44 -13.38
CA GLY A 78 -26.32 5.46 -13.14
C GLY A 78 -25.76 6.07 -14.44
N PRO A 79 -24.51 6.55 -14.45
CA PRO A 79 -23.99 7.23 -15.62
C PRO A 79 -23.92 6.26 -16.81
N SER A 80 -23.79 6.78 -18.03
CA SER A 80 -23.54 5.96 -19.23
C SER A 80 -22.50 4.88 -18.96
N LEU A 81 -22.56 3.70 -19.59
CA LEU A 81 -21.60 2.62 -19.35
C LEU A 81 -20.13 3.05 -19.49
N SER A 82 -19.81 3.99 -20.39
CA SER A 82 -18.47 4.59 -20.53
C SER A 82 -18.00 5.41 -19.32
N ALA A 83 -18.90 5.72 -18.40
CA ALA A 83 -18.68 6.47 -17.17
C ALA A 83 -19.02 5.65 -15.92
N TYR A 84 -19.44 4.38 -16.05
CA TYR A 84 -19.48 3.44 -14.94
C TYR A 84 -18.04 3.12 -14.49
N GLY A 85 -17.81 3.04 -13.18
CA GLY A 85 -16.46 2.83 -12.66
C GLY A 85 -15.51 3.98 -13.01
N ARG A 86 -15.97 5.23 -12.90
CA ARG A 86 -15.19 6.41 -13.29
C ARG A 86 -13.98 6.56 -12.39
N LEU A 87 -12.79 6.61 -12.98
CA LEU A 87 -11.57 7.01 -12.26
C LEU A 87 -11.72 8.48 -11.84
N LEU A 88 -11.75 8.72 -10.53
CA LEU A 88 -11.94 10.06 -9.93
C LEU A 88 -10.61 10.79 -9.85
N TYR A 89 -9.65 10.16 -9.18
CA TYR A 89 -8.31 10.67 -8.96
C TYR A 89 -7.35 9.51 -8.72
N ARG A 90 -6.08 9.83 -8.80
CA ARG A 90 -4.99 8.96 -8.33
C ARG A 90 -4.60 9.37 -6.92
N THR A 91 -3.87 8.50 -6.23
CA THR A 91 -3.35 8.78 -4.90
C THR A 91 -1.90 8.37 -4.79
N GLU A 92 -1.18 9.05 -3.90
CA GLU A 92 0.13 8.62 -3.43
C GLU A 92 0.18 8.78 -1.92
N GLY A 93 0.67 7.77 -1.23
CA GLY A 93 0.72 7.78 0.22
C GLY A 93 1.91 7.02 0.75
N CYS A 94 2.27 7.35 1.99
CA CYS A 94 3.31 6.66 2.72
C CYS A 94 2.86 6.50 4.17
N THR A 95 2.97 5.28 4.68
CA THR A 95 2.98 5.04 6.12
C THR A 95 4.41 4.92 6.58
N VAL A 96 4.87 5.85 7.42
CA VAL A 96 6.09 5.65 8.20
C VAL A 96 5.72 4.77 9.38
N ARG A 97 6.45 3.68 9.57
CA ARG A 97 6.14 2.67 10.58
C ARG A 97 7.39 2.31 11.36
N ARG A 98 7.24 2.15 12.67
CA ARG A 98 8.23 1.53 13.54
C ARG A 98 7.55 0.43 14.33
N ALA A 99 8.06 -0.80 14.25
CA ALA A 99 7.47 -1.98 14.88
C ALA A 99 8.51 -2.75 15.68
N ARG A 100 8.11 -3.37 16.79
CA ARG A 100 9.00 -4.17 17.64
C ARG A 100 8.27 -5.40 18.15
N LEU A 101 8.95 -6.54 18.14
CA LEU A 101 8.45 -7.75 18.80
C LEU A 101 8.60 -7.59 20.32
N ARG A 102 7.52 -7.84 21.05
CA ARG A 102 7.48 -7.86 22.51
C ARG A 102 7.83 -9.26 23.03
N LYS A 103 8.05 -9.36 24.36
CA LYS A 103 8.36 -10.63 25.03
C LYS A 103 7.20 -11.62 25.04
N ASP A 104 5.98 -11.14 24.88
CA ASP A 104 4.73 -11.90 24.83
C ASP A 104 4.27 -12.21 23.39
N ASP A 105 5.20 -12.18 22.43
CA ASP A 105 4.98 -12.39 20.99
C ASP A 105 4.06 -11.39 20.29
N ALA A 106 3.54 -10.39 21.00
CA ALA A 106 2.81 -9.28 20.41
C ALA A 106 3.76 -8.31 19.70
N ILE A 107 3.24 -7.55 18.74
CA ILE A 107 3.99 -6.47 18.07
C ILE A 107 3.49 -5.13 18.57
N GLU A 108 4.37 -4.32 19.11
CA GLU A 108 4.09 -2.91 19.35
C GLU A 108 4.47 -2.10 18.10
N GLU A 109 3.59 -1.20 17.67
CA GLU A 109 3.87 -0.32 16.54
C GLU A 109 3.43 1.12 16.76
N ARG A 110 4.14 2.01 16.07
CA ARG A 110 3.78 3.42 15.86
C ARG A 110 3.79 3.74 14.38
N THR A 111 2.84 4.54 13.96
CA THR A 111 2.67 4.90 12.56
C THR A 111 2.30 6.36 12.36
N ARG A 112 2.79 6.93 11.27
CA ARG A 112 2.29 8.18 10.69
C ARG A 112 1.94 7.93 9.23
N ASN A 113 0.71 8.23 8.82
CA ASN A 113 0.23 7.93 7.47
C ASN A 113 -0.33 9.16 6.78
N TRP A 114 0.18 9.42 5.59
CA TRP A 114 -0.20 10.53 4.74
C TRP A 114 -0.65 10.03 3.38
N LEU A 115 -1.59 10.74 2.78
CA LEU A 115 -2.02 10.50 1.42
C LEU A 115 -2.34 11.82 0.72
N PHE A 116 -1.83 11.93 -0.51
CA PHE A 116 -2.11 13.01 -1.43
C PHE A 116 -2.92 12.50 -2.61
N TYR A 117 -3.72 13.40 -3.17
CA TYR A 117 -4.56 13.16 -4.33
C TYR A 117 -3.89 13.76 -5.56
N LYS A 118 -3.98 13.07 -6.70
CA LYS A 118 -3.38 13.47 -7.97
C LYS A 118 -4.42 13.49 -9.08
N ASP A 119 -4.31 14.47 -9.97
CA ASP A 119 -5.13 14.57 -11.17
C ASP A 119 -4.88 13.35 -12.09
N VAL A 120 -5.96 12.82 -12.67
CA VAL A 120 -5.89 11.59 -13.46
C VAL A 120 -5.17 11.77 -14.79
N ARG A 121 -5.17 12.99 -15.35
CA ARG A 121 -4.61 13.30 -16.68
C ARG A 121 -3.19 13.82 -16.60
N THR A 122 -2.95 14.76 -15.70
CA THR A 122 -1.69 15.49 -15.58
C THR A 122 -0.74 14.86 -14.56
N GLY A 123 -1.27 14.09 -13.61
CA GLY A 123 -0.48 13.58 -12.50
C GLY A 123 -0.08 14.63 -11.47
N ALA A 124 -0.55 15.87 -11.57
CA ALA A 124 -0.26 16.91 -10.57
C ALA A 124 -0.98 16.63 -9.25
N TYR A 125 -0.35 16.97 -8.11
CA TYR A 125 -1.04 16.96 -6.82
C TYR A 125 -2.18 17.97 -6.81
N LEU A 126 -3.32 17.57 -6.24
CA LEU A 126 -4.53 18.36 -6.23
C LEU A 126 -4.65 19.18 -4.94
N ASP A 127 -4.91 20.48 -5.09
CA ASP A 127 -5.40 21.36 -4.00
C ASP A 127 -6.92 21.65 -4.15
N SER A 128 -7.46 21.50 -5.37
CA SER A 128 -8.89 21.54 -5.65
C SER A 128 -9.28 20.43 -6.64
N TYR A 129 -10.52 19.98 -6.56
CA TYR A 129 -11.03 18.90 -7.40
C TYR A 129 -12.41 19.28 -7.93
N LEU A 130 -12.63 19.11 -9.24
CA LEU A 130 -13.95 19.25 -9.84
C LEU A 130 -14.64 17.89 -9.75
N ASN A 131 -15.62 17.77 -8.87
CA ASN A 131 -16.35 16.52 -8.70
C ASN A 131 -17.14 16.21 -9.98
N PRO A 132 -16.87 15.09 -10.67
CA PRO A 132 -17.52 14.77 -11.93
C PRO A 132 -19.01 14.41 -11.81
N TYR A 133 -19.50 14.11 -10.61
CA TYR A 133 -20.90 13.76 -10.35
C TYR A 133 -21.74 14.99 -10.02
N THR A 134 -21.19 15.93 -9.25
CA THR A 134 -21.91 17.13 -8.80
C THR A 134 -21.57 18.38 -9.62
N LEU A 135 -20.49 18.33 -10.41
CA LEU A 135 -19.87 19.47 -11.10
C LEU A 135 -19.43 20.60 -10.17
N GLU A 136 -19.38 20.34 -8.87
CA GLU A 136 -18.91 21.30 -7.88
C GLU A 136 -17.39 21.21 -7.74
N ARG A 137 -16.73 22.37 -7.63
CA ARG A 137 -15.31 22.43 -7.26
C ARG A 137 -15.18 22.43 -5.75
N VAL A 138 -14.48 21.42 -5.21
CA VAL A 138 -14.25 21.25 -3.78
C VAL A 138 -12.75 21.38 -3.44
N PRO A 139 -12.39 21.89 -2.25
CA PRO A 139 -11.02 21.86 -1.77
C PRO A 139 -10.61 20.42 -1.46
N VAL A 140 -9.36 20.06 -1.76
CA VAL A 140 -8.82 18.73 -1.47
C VAL A 140 -8.09 18.77 -0.13
N PRO A 141 -8.49 17.94 0.86
CA PRO A 141 -7.80 17.90 2.14
C PRO A 141 -6.45 17.18 2.03
N THR A 142 -5.53 17.53 2.93
CA THR A 142 -4.38 16.64 3.20
C THR A 142 -4.87 15.52 4.11
N PHE A 143 -4.83 14.27 3.62
CA PHE A 143 -5.28 13.13 4.41
C PHE A 143 -4.23 12.75 5.46
N ARG A 144 -4.70 12.62 6.71
CA ARG A 144 -3.95 12.06 7.84
C ARG A 144 -4.77 10.94 8.44
N ALA A 145 -4.19 9.74 8.55
CA ALA A 145 -4.90 8.66 9.22
C ALA A 145 -5.06 8.99 10.71
N GLY A 146 -6.23 8.69 11.27
CA GLY A 146 -6.49 8.82 12.70
C GLY A 146 -5.93 7.67 13.56
N ILE A 147 -5.42 6.61 12.92
CA ILE A 147 -4.72 5.50 13.59
C ILE A 147 -3.22 5.80 13.57
N THR A 148 -2.60 5.80 14.75
CA THR A 148 -1.19 6.18 14.94
C THR A 148 -0.31 5.07 15.50
N GLY A 149 -0.84 3.85 15.63
CA GLY A 149 -0.11 2.70 16.13
C GLY A 149 -1.02 1.74 16.89
N GLY A 150 -0.41 0.87 17.70
CA GLY A 150 -1.14 -0.10 18.51
C GLY A 150 -0.29 -1.27 18.95
N VAL A 151 -0.95 -2.28 19.49
CA VAL A 151 -0.38 -3.59 19.82
C VAL A 151 -1.13 -4.65 19.01
N ILE A 152 -0.41 -5.46 18.25
CA ILE A 152 -0.97 -6.58 17.48
C ILE A 152 -0.66 -7.86 18.24
N GLY A 153 -1.69 -8.52 18.76
CA GLY A 153 -1.59 -9.78 19.48
C GLY A 153 -2.28 -10.93 18.75
N THR A 154 -2.28 -12.10 19.37
CA THR A 154 -2.92 -13.32 18.84
C THR A 154 -4.44 -13.20 18.74
N ARG A 155 -5.06 -12.24 19.44
CA ARG A 155 -6.49 -11.90 19.40
C ARG A 155 -6.79 -10.67 18.52
N GLY A 156 -5.88 -10.34 17.60
CA GLY A 156 -6.02 -9.19 16.72
C GLY A 156 -5.39 -7.92 17.29
N PRO A 157 -5.63 -6.76 16.65
CA PRO A 157 -5.00 -5.51 17.02
C PRO A 157 -5.79 -4.71 18.06
N GLU A 158 -5.06 -4.11 18.99
CA GLU A 158 -5.49 -3.02 19.87
C GLU A 158 -4.90 -1.72 19.33
N LEU A 159 -5.74 -0.88 18.71
CA LEU A 159 -5.29 0.30 17.97
C LEU A 159 -5.31 1.57 18.81
N ILE A 160 -4.33 2.45 18.56
CA ILE A 160 -4.35 3.85 19.00
C ILE A 160 -5.05 4.65 17.90
N ALA A 161 -6.32 4.99 18.13
CA ALA A 161 -7.15 5.75 17.20
C ALA A 161 -7.73 7.01 17.87
N ASN A 162 -7.87 8.10 17.11
CA ASN A 162 -8.52 9.33 17.59
C ASN A 162 -10.05 9.37 17.32
N PHE A 163 -10.63 8.24 16.92
CA PHE A 163 -12.06 8.09 16.68
C PHE A 163 -12.56 6.73 17.19
N PRO A 164 -13.85 6.62 17.56
CA PRO A 164 -14.48 5.34 17.87
C PRO A 164 -14.57 4.45 16.62
N MET A 165 -14.27 3.16 16.78
CA MET A 165 -14.40 2.18 15.71
C MET A 165 -14.68 0.78 16.23
N GLU A 166 -15.28 -0.03 15.37
CA GLU A 166 -15.41 -1.48 15.49
C GLU A 166 -14.85 -2.12 14.22
N SER A 167 -14.33 -3.33 14.36
CA SER A 167 -13.78 -4.08 13.23
C SER A 167 -13.88 -5.57 13.46
N THR A 168 -14.06 -6.34 12.38
CA THR A 168 -14.12 -7.81 12.44
C THR A 168 -12.80 -8.45 12.85
N VAL A 169 -11.70 -7.70 12.85
CA VAL A 169 -10.38 -8.18 13.28
C VAL A 169 -10.10 -7.96 14.75
N PHE A 170 -10.99 -7.27 15.49
CA PHE A 170 -10.82 -7.08 16.93
C PHE A 170 -11.32 -8.31 17.70
N ASP A 171 -10.57 -8.70 18.73
CA ASP A 171 -10.86 -9.85 19.60
C ASP A 171 -11.09 -11.18 18.84
N THR A 172 -10.44 -11.33 17.69
CA THR A 172 -10.49 -12.55 16.87
C THR A 172 -9.07 -13.11 16.67
N PRO A 173 -8.91 -14.45 16.57
CA PRO A 173 -7.61 -15.03 16.29
C PRO A 173 -6.97 -14.41 15.03
N LEU A 174 -5.75 -13.90 15.16
CA LEU A 174 -5.04 -13.33 14.03
C LEU A 174 -4.52 -14.46 13.13
N LEU A 175 -5.29 -14.78 12.09
CA LEU A 175 -4.91 -15.73 11.05
C LEU A 175 -4.91 -15.01 9.71
N LEU A 176 -3.82 -15.18 8.95
CA LEU A 176 -3.73 -14.74 7.57
C LEU A 176 -4.24 -15.88 6.67
N ASP A 177 -4.73 -15.53 5.48
CA ASP A 177 -5.11 -16.52 4.46
C ASP A 177 -3.95 -16.74 3.48
N TRP A 178 -3.57 -18.00 3.28
CA TRP A 178 -2.31 -18.39 2.63
C TRP A 178 -2.57 -19.19 1.37
N HIS A 179 -1.96 -18.77 0.26
CA HIS A 179 -1.94 -19.52 -0.99
C HIS A 179 -0.50 -19.63 -1.49
N PHE A 180 0.01 -20.86 -1.61
CA PHE A 180 1.35 -21.12 -2.11
C PHE A 180 1.27 -21.57 -3.57
N VAL A 181 2.06 -20.94 -4.43
CA VAL A 181 2.19 -21.33 -5.84
C VAL A 181 3.66 -21.28 -6.23
N GLY A 182 4.25 -22.45 -6.49
CA GLY A 182 5.68 -22.56 -6.73
C GLY A 182 6.50 -22.09 -5.52
N ASP A 183 7.44 -21.16 -5.76
CA ASP A 183 8.30 -20.58 -4.72
C ASP A 183 7.70 -19.33 -4.04
N ARG A 184 6.43 -19.00 -4.33
CA ARG A 184 5.76 -17.78 -3.88
C ARG A 184 4.63 -18.07 -2.90
N ALA A 185 4.44 -17.12 -1.99
CA ALA A 185 3.31 -17.06 -1.08
C ALA A 185 2.48 -15.81 -1.38
N TRP A 186 1.18 -16.01 -1.62
CA TRP A 186 0.14 -14.99 -1.56
C TRP A 186 -0.49 -15.04 -0.19
N ILE A 187 -0.42 -13.93 0.52
CA ILE A 187 -0.86 -13.83 1.91
C ILE A 187 -1.92 -12.74 1.94
N HIS A 188 -3.12 -13.07 2.41
CA HIS A 188 -4.26 -12.16 2.43
C HIS A 188 -4.71 -11.86 3.86
N ARG A 189 -5.27 -10.68 4.01
CA ARG A 189 -6.01 -10.26 5.20
C ARG A 189 -7.21 -9.44 4.75
N GLN A 190 -8.32 -9.56 5.45
CA GLN A 190 -9.49 -8.72 5.23
C GLN A 190 -10.02 -8.18 6.55
N ALA A 191 -10.60 -6.99 6.49
CA ALA A 191 -11.24 -6.35 7.63
C ALA A 191 -12.47 -5.60 7.17
N PHE A 192 -13.54 -5.69 7.94
CA PHE A 192 -14.74 -4.87 7.78
C PHE A 192 -14.83 -3.98 8.99
N THR A 193 -14.80 -2.67 8.75
CA THR A 193 -14.66 -1.66 9.79
C THR A 193 -15.80 -0.67 9.70
N ARG A 194 -16.36 -0.32 10.85
CA ARG A 194 -17.24 0.82 10.99
C ARG A 194 -16.61 1.80 11.97
N TRP A 195 -16.55 3.07 11.59
CA TRP A 195 -16.01 4.13 12.44
C TRP A 195 -16.89 5.36 12.41
N GLN A 196 -16.76 6.18 13.43
CA GLN A 196 -17.40 7.49 13.46
C GLN A 196 -16.41 8.54 12.96
N GLU A 197 -16.72 9.18 11.83
CA GLU A 197 -15.83 10.21 11.27
C GLU A 197 -15.86 11.47 12.14
N SER A 198 -14.69 11.94 12.58
CA SER A 198 -14.59 13.10 13.48
C SER A 198 -15.15 14.41 12.88
N SER A 199 -15.08 14.59 11.56
CA SER A 199 -15.52 15.83 10.90
C SER A 199 -17.04 15.95 10.74
N SER A 200 -17.74 14.84 10.50
CA SER A 200 -19.19 14.85 10.26
C SER A 200 -19.99 14.23 11.41
N GLY A 201 -19.35 13.45 12.28
CA GLY A 201 -20.01 12.60 13.27
C GLY A 201 -20.74 11.40 12.66
N ALA A 202 -20.71 11.24 11.33
CA ALA A 202 -21.40 10.17 10.62
C ALA A 202 -20.67 8.83 10.77
N PHE A 203 -21.43 7.75 10.82
CA PHE A 203 -20.88 6.40 10.72
C PHE A 203 -20.51 6.10 9.28
N ARG A 204 -19.27 5.66 9.08
CA ARG A 204 -18.72 5.21 7.81
C ARG A 204 -18.36 3.74 7.89
N THR A 205 -18.43 3.08 6.75
CA THR A 205 -18.05 1.67 6.61
C THR A 205 -16.97 1.51 5.54
N GLU A 206 -16.09 0.54 5.79
CA GLU A 206 -15.01 0.16 4.90
C GLU A 206 -14.86 -1.35 4.91
N MET A 207 -14.71 -1.92 3.71
CA MET A 207 -14.16 -3.24 3.51
C MET A 207 -12.73 -3.07 3.00
N THR A 208 -11.75 -3.65 3.67
CA THR A 208 -10.35 -3.69 3.25
C THR A 208 -9.93 -5.11 2.91
N LEU A 209 -9.23 -5.26 1.78
CA LEU A 209 -8.60 -6.49 1.30
C LEU A 209 -7.11 -6.21 1.07
N ASP A 210 -6.27 -6.76 1.94
CA ASP A 210 -4.81 -6.74 1.85
C ASP A 210 -4.30 -7.99 1.14
N CYS A 211 -3.28 -7.84 0.30
CA CYS A 211 -2.54 -8.96 -0.29
C CYS A 211 -1.05 -8.63 -0.33
N TRP A 212 -0.23 -9.56 0.16
CA TRP A 212 1.22 -9.55 0.03
C TRP A 212 1.66 -10.73 -0.84
N VAL A 213 2.59 -10.46 -1.75
CA VAL A 213 3.25 -11.49 -2.56
C VAL A 213 4.74 -11.48 -2.27
N CYS A 214 5.26 -12.59 -1.75
CA CYS A 214 6.66 -12.73 -1.35
C CYS A 214 7.20 -14.13 -1.71
N ARG A 215 8.50 -14.36 -1.52
CA ARG A 215 9.06 -15.72 -1.63
C ARG A 215 8.72 -16.52 -0.38
N ALA A 216 8.34 -17.78 -0.57
CA ALA A 216 8.10 -18.70 0.55
C ALA A 216 9.36 -18.90 1.42
N ALA A 217 10.56 -18.81 0.80
CA ALA A 217 11.83 -18.84 1.51
C ALA A 217 11.99 -17.70 2.52
N ASP A 218 11.59 -16.49 2.16
CA ASP A 218 11.73 -15.32 3.02
C ASP A 218 10.76 -15.39 4.22
N VAL A 219 9.59 -15.99 4.01
CA VAL A 219 8.63 -16.29 5.10
C VAL A 219 9.26 -17.23 6.14
N ALA A 220 9.90 -18.30 5.67
CA ALA A 220 10.53 -19.32 6.51
C ALA A 220 11.81 -18.82 7.22
N ASP A 221 12.48 -17.81 6.67
CA ASP A 221 13.69 -17.24 7.26
C ASP A 221 13.36 -16.41 8.50
N GLY A 222 13.55 -16.98 9.69
CA GLY A 222 13.34 -16.30 10.96
C GLY A 222 14.33 -15.15 11.26
N GLY A 223 15.42 -15.01 10.48
CA GLY A 223 16.42 -13.97 10.65
C GLY A 223 16.04 -12.62 10.02
N LEU A 224 15.07 -12.61 9.10
CA LEU A 224 14.64 -11.39 8.42
C LEU A 224 13.69 -10.56 9.29
N GLY A 225 14.09 -9.34 9.67
CA GLY A 225 13.22 -8.38 10.36
C GLY A 225 12.05 -7.90 9.50
N HIS A 226 12.25 -7.85 8.18
CA HIS A 226 11.27 -7.48 7.16
C HIS A 226 11.26 -8.55 6.05
N ILE A 227 10.09 -8.96 5.57
CA ILE A 227 9.93 -9.86 4.42
C ILE A 227 9.74 -9.00 3.16
N PRO A 228 10.69 -9.01 2.20
CA PRO A 228 10.51 -8.32 0.93
C PRO A 228 9.26 -8.81 0.21
N ASN A 229 8.39 -7.88 -0.18
CA ASN A 229 7.10 -8.21 -0.78
C ASN A 229 6.62 -7.13 -1.75
N ALA A 230 5.76 -7.55 -2.68
CA ALA A 230 4.85 -6.65 -3.36
C ALA A 230 3.55 -6.59 -2.58
N TYR A 231 3.06 -5.39 -2.28
CA TYR A 231 1.82 -5.18 -1.55
C TYR A 231 0.74 -4.59 -2.44
N SER A 232 -0.48 -4.99 -2.12
CA SER A 232 -1.65 -4.73 -2.91
C SER A 232 -2.83 -4.56 -1.94
N TRP A 233 -3.52 -3.42 -2.04
CA TRP A 233 -4.66 -3.10 -1.17
C TRP A 233 -5.85 -2.70 -2.02
N THR A 234 -6.99 -3.30 -1.71
CA THR A 234 -8.27 -2.94 -2.31
C THR A 234 -9.23 -2.57 -1.18
N SER A 235 -9.94 -1.46 -1.34
CA SER A 235 -10.96 -1.07 -0.36
C SER A 235 -12.23 -0.60 -1.03
N GLN A 236 -13.36 -0.92 -0.42
CA GLN A 236 -14.64 -0.33 -0.76
C GLN A 236 -15.11 0.53 0.40
N THR A 237 -15.38 1.80 0.12
CA THR A 237 -15.86 2.77 1.11
C THR A 237 -17.12 3.46 0.62
N GLN A 238 -17.83 4.14 1.52
CA GLN A 238 -18.74 5.21 1.13
C GLN A 238 -17.97 6.37 0.47
N TRP A 239 -18.69 7.34 -0.09
CA TRP A 239 -18.09 8.59 -0.56
C TRP A 239 -17.32 9.30 0.54
N GLN A 240 -16.13 9.80 0.23
CA GLN A 240 -15.39 10.66 1.16
C GLN A 240 -16.15 11.96 1.38
N SER A 241 -16.25 12.42 2.63
CA SER A 241 -17.07 13.57 3.01
C SER A 241 -16.70 14.87 2.27
N TRP A 242 -15.40 15.07 1.97
CA TRP A 242 -14.94 16.26 1.24
C TRP A 242 -15.41 16.32 -0.22
N LEU A 243 -15.88 15.20 -0.78
CA LEU A 243 -16.51 15.17 -2.10
C LEU A 243 -17.93 15.76 -2.12
N LYS A 244 -18.52 16.03 -0.95
CA LYS A 244 -19.89 16.54 -0.78
C LYS A 244 -20.94 15.64 -1.44
N MET A 245 -20.82 14.34 -1.22
CA MET A 245 -21.63 13.31 -1.86
C MET A 245 -22.45 12.46 -0.89
N ASP A 246 -22.66 12.91 0.35
CA ASP A 246 -23.28 12.07 1.39
C ASP A 246 -24.69 11.58 1.05
N ASN A 247 -25.46 12.37 0.29
CA ASN A 247 -26.79 12.01 -0.18
C ASN A 247 -26.80 11.36 -1.59
N HIS A 248 -25.62 11.15 -2.19
CA HIS A 248 -25.51 10.49 -3.49
C HIS A 248 -25.35 8.98 -3.30
N PRO A 249 -26.20 8.16 -3.95
CA PRO A 249 -26.06 6.71 -3.87
C PRO A 249 -24.73 6.28 -4.48
N GLY A 250 -24.07 5.32 -3.84
CA GLY A 250 -22.85 4.72 -4.39
C GLY A 250 -21.76 4.48 -3.39
N ALA A 251 -20.61 4.11 -3.94
CA ALA A 251 -19.43 3.73 -3.20
C ALA A 251 -18.17 4.14 -3.96
N MET A 252 -17.06 4.10 -3.26
CA MET A 252 -15.74 4.26 -3.83
C MET A 252 -15.03 2.92 -3.81
N LEU A 253 -14.36 2.58 -4.91
CA LEU A 253 -13.43 1.48 -4.99
C LEU A 253 -12.01 2.02 -5.07
N TRP A 254 -11.20 1.63 -4.10
CA TRP A 254 -9.81 1.99 -3.99
C TRP A 254 -8.95 0.81 -4.42
N ARG A 255 -7.92 1.09 -5.21
CA ARG A 255 -6.88 0.12 -5.54
C ARG A 255 -5.52 0.75 -5.36
N HIS A 256 -4.73 0.25 -4.44
CA HIS A 256 -3.35 0.68 -4.21
C HIS A 256 -2.39 -0.48 -4.42
N ASP A 257 -1.22 -0.15 -4.92
CA ASP A 257 -0.08 -1.04 -5.12
C ASP A 257 1.16 -0.38 -4.50
N GLY A 258 2.03 -1.13 -3.86
CA GLY A 258 3.16 -0.54 -3.13
C GLY A 258 4.20 -1.53 -2.63
N ILE A 259 5.19 -0.97 -1.95
CA ILE A 259 6.33 -1.66 -1.36
C ILE A 259 6.69 -1.01 -0.02
N VAL A 260 7.49 -1.71 0.77
CA VAL A 260 8.14 -1.15 1.96
C VAL A 260 9.61 -0.88 1.62
N VAL A 261 10.07 0.32 1.90
CA VAL A 261 11.48 0.74 1.73
C VAL A 261 12.09 1.16 3.05
N SER A 262 13.41 1.14 3.12
CA SER A 262 14.17 1.35 4.36
C SER A 262 14.59 2.80 4.59
N SER A 263 14.68 3.59 3.51
CA SER A 263 15.06 4.99 3.53
C SER A 263 14.08 5.88 2.77
N VAL A 264 14.03 7.14 3.18
CA VAL A 264 13.34 8.23 2.48
C VAL A 264 13.92 8.46 1.09
N ASP A 265 15.21 8.19 0.90
CA ASP A 265 15.90 8.37 -0.38
C ASP A 265 15.41 7.40 -1.46
N GLU A 266 14.74 6.32 -1.06
CA GLU A 266 14.11 5.35 -1.97
C GLU A 266 12.69 5.80 -2.40
N LEU A 267 12.15 6.87 -1.82
CA LEU A 267 10.83 7.41 -2.17
C LEU A 267 10.90 8.35 -3.38
N PRO A 268 9.81 8.50 -4.14
CA PRO A 268 9.77 9.45 -5.25
C PRO A 268 10.02 10.89 -4.79
N VAL A 269 10.96 11.57 -5.44
CA VAL A 269 11.39 12.94 -5.08
C VAL A 269 10.22 13.94 -5.02
N GLU A 270 9.26 13.83 -5.95
CA GLU A 270 8.06 14.67 -5.96
C GLU A 270 7.19 14.46 -4.72
N PHE A 271 7.05 13.20 -4.26
CA PHE A 271 6.29 12.87 -3.06
C PHE A 271 6.98 13.42 -1.80
N VAL A 272 8.31 13.26 -1.70
CA VAL A 272 9.09 13.81 -0.59
C VAL A 272 8.95 15.33 -0.55
N THR A 273 9.05 16.00 -1.71
CA THR A 273 8.90 17.45 -1.84
C THR A 273 7.51 17.89 -1.40
N ARG A 274 6.45 17.28 -1.94
CA ARG A 274 5.06 17.58 -1.56
C ARG A 274 4.84 17.39 -0.07
N SER A 275 5.33 16.29 0.50
CA SER A 275 5.23 16.00 1.93
C SER A 275 5.88 17.09 2.79
N ARG A 276 7.09 17.53 2.44
CA ARG A 276 7.81 18.59 3.17
C ARG A 276 7.12 19.96 3.10
N THR A 277 6.40 20.23 2.01
CA THR A 277 5.66 21.51 1.87
C THR A 277 4.29 21.51 2.52
N SER A 278 3.61 20.36 2.58
CA SER A 278 2.21 20.27 3.02
C SER A 278 2.05 19.82 4.47
N LEU A 279 3.10 19.27 5.09
CA LEU A 279 3.06 18.79 6.46
C LEU A 279 3.79 19.76 7.41
N PRO A 280 3.23 20.04 8.59
CA PRO A 280 3.82 20.92 9.59
C PRO A 280 5.06 20.30 10.23
N GLU A 281 5.17 18.96 10.21
CA GLU A 281 6.34 18.23 10.66
C GLU A 281 6.88 17.39 9.50
N PRO A 282 8.22 17.30 9.34
CA PRO A 282 8.80 16.45 8.31
C PRO A 282 8.41 14.98 8.59
N PHE A 283 7.86 14.32 7.58
CA PHE A 283 7.37 12.94 7.71
C PHE A 283 8.49 11.93 8.00
N ASP A 284 9.73 12.31 7.73
CA ASP A 284 10.96 11.56 7.94
C ASP A 284 11.55 11.69 9.35
N THR A 285 10.89 12.42 10.26
CA THR A 285 11.32 12.53 11.66
C THR A 285 10.95 11.30 12.49
N ALA A 286 11.70 11.02 13.56
CA ALA A 286 11.58 9.81 14.38
C ALA A 286 10.18 9.61 15.02
N LEU A 287 9.66 8.37 14.94
CA LEU A 287 8.45 7.83 15.61
C LEU A 287 8.75 7.22 17.00
#